data_AF-A0A939AIU0-F1
#
_entry.id   AF-A0A939AIU0-F1
#
_cell.length_a   1.000
_cell.length_b   1.000
_cell.length_c   1.000
_cell.angle_alpha   90.00
_cell.angle_beta   90.00
_cell.angle_gamma   90.00
#
_symmetry.space_group_name_H-M   'P 1'
#
loop_
_entity.id
_entity.type
_entity.pdbx_description
1 polymer ?
#
loop_
_entity_poly.entity_id
_entity_poly.type
_entity_poly.pdbx_seq_one_letter_code
_entity_poly.pdbx_strand_id
1 'polypeptide(L)'
;MIAADAALRRRQTLQPVGGKGDKLFPSTYPGEKRSQNDKPPPRHVYERRRVGDREAWCALVDSVQSQANRLEECLRDAISEGLPVPHLVVDFGAANLAGIRTLTSLDAPHRVYDAILRDSLVDGVAFPTSTLGVRLAQARPEDAGAILEASPTALLFGSWNSTGQGGGLGAKFARCLTSEIVAIDVPVDEPAESSSRRSGPAAEAVTAARRTGSRIDPL
;
A
#
# COMPACT_ATOMS: atom_id res chain seq x y z
N MET A 1 15.60 -21.39 -19.13
CA MET A 1 16.24 -20.05 -19.09
C MET A 1 15.14 -19.02 -19.26
N ILE A 2 14.90 -18.17 -18.26
CA ILE A 2 14.12 -16.94 -18.48
C ILE A 2 15.14 -15.92 -18.99
N ALA A 3 15.06 -15.60 -20.28
CA ALA A 3 15.88 -14.61 -20.93
C ALA A 3 15.17 -13.25 -20.83
N ALA A 4 15.84 -12.23 -20.29
CA ALA A 4 15.44 -10.81 -20.26
C ALA A 4 14.01 -10.53 -19.73
N ASP A 5 13.92 -10.10 -18.47
CA ASP A 5 12.75 -9.47 -17.82
C ASP A 5 11.37 -10.10 -18.08
N ALA A 6 10.83 -10.80 -17.09
CA ALA A 6 9.48 -11.36 -17.13
C ALA A 6 8.52 -10.57 -16.23
N ALA A 7 7.33 -10.26 -16.76
CA ALA A 7 6.23 -9.68 -15.99
C ALA A 7 4.98 -10.54 -16.10
N LEU A 8 4.29 -10.77 -14.98
CA LEU A 8 2.96 -11.38 -14.94
C LEU A 8 1.92 -10.28 -14.76
N ARG A 9 0.91 -10.25 -15.62
CA ARG A 9 -0.23 -9.33 -15.49
C ARG A 9 -1.54 -10.11 -15.55
N ARG A 10 -2.41 -9.89 -14.56
CA ARG A 10 -3.80 -10.35 -14.56
C ARG A 10 -4.73 -9.16 -14.51
N ARG A 11 -5.74 -9.15 -15.38
CA ARG A 11 -6.87 -8.21 -15.32
C ARG A 11 -8.14 -9.03 -15.16
N GLN A 12 -8.98 -8.63 -14.23
CA GLN A 12 -10.25 -9.31 -13.99
C GLN A 12 -11.34 -8.25 -13.81
N THR A 13 -12.47 -8.45 -14.49
CA THR A 13 -13.70 -7.71 -14.21
C THR A 13 -14.37 -8.35 -13.01
N LEU A 14 -14.67 -7.55 -12.00
CA LEU A 14 -15.32 -7.99 -10.77
C LEU A 14 -16.79 -7.59 -10.78
N GLN A 15 -17.64 -8.40 -10.17
CA GLN A 15 -19.05 -8.08 -9.92
C GLN A 15 -19.24 -7.84 -8.42
N PRO A 16 -20.03 -6.82 -8.02
CA PRO A 16 -20.42 -6.66 -6.62
C PRO A 16 -21.10 -7.91 -6.07
N VAL A 17 -20.96 -8.12 -4.76
CA VAL A 17 -21.56 -9.29 -4.08
C VAL A 17 -23.09 -9.28 -4.14
N GLY A 18 -23.73 -8.10 -4.13
CA GLY A 18 -25.19 -7.98 -4.31
C GLY A 18 -25.66 -8.12 -5.76
N GLY A 19 -24.76 -8.42 -6.69
CA GLY A 19 -25.08 -8.68 -8.09
C GLY A 19 -24.86 -7.48 -9.02
N LYS A 20 -25.28 -7.65 -10.28
CA LYS A 20 -25.20 -6.61 -11.29
C LYS A 20 -26.06 -5.40 -10.91
N GLY A 21 -25.50 -4.20 -11.01
CA GLY A 21 -26.17 -2.95 -10.64
C GLY A 21 -26.23 -2.67 -9.13
N ASP A 22 -25.65 -3.54 -8.30
CA ASP A 22 -25.50 -3.24 -6.88
C ASP A 22 -24.43 -2.14 -6.65
N LYS A 23 -24.58 -1.42 -5.55
CA LYS A 23 -23.83 -0.20 -5.29
C LYS A 23 -22.45 -0.51 -4.74
N LEU A 24 -21.46 0.21 -5.26
CA LEU A 24 -20.13 0.26 -4.69
C LEU A 24 -19.78 1.68 -4.26
N PHE A 25 -19.16 1.80 -3.09
CA PHE A 25 -18.63 3.04 -2.57
C PHE A 25 -17.10 2.97 -2.64
N PRO A 26 -16.44 3.85 -3.43
CA PRO A 26 -14.98 3.91 -3.47
C PRO A 26 -14.38 4.24 -2.11
N SER A 27 -13.09 3.93 -1.95
CA SER A 27 -12.34 4.33 -0.76
C SER A 27 -12.36 5.85 -0.57
N THR A 28 -12.38 6.28 0.69
CA THR A 28 -12.36 7.69 1.07
C THR A 28 -11.01 8.02 1.70
N TYR A 29 -10.36 9.08 1.22
CA TYR A 29 -9.05 9.55 1.64
C TYR A 29 -9.14 10.91 2.32
N PRO A 30 -8.17 11.24 3.20
CA PRO A 30 -8.05 12.60 3.71
C PRO A 30 -7.92 13.60 2.56
N GLY A 31 -8.61 14.74 2.67
CA GLY A 31 -8.41 15.83 1.72
C GLY A 31 -6.99 16.42 1.82
N GLU A 32 -6.55 17.08 0.76
CA GLU A 32 -5.23 17.69 0.70
C GLU A 32 -5.18 18.95 1.59
N LYS A 33 -4.35 18.91 2.63
CA LYS A 33 -4.19 20.05 3.55
C LYS A 33 -3.34 21.14 2.89
N ARG A 34 -3.86 22.37 2.84
CA ARG A 34 -3.09 23.54 2.36
C ARG A 34 -2.33 24.27 3.47
N SER A 35 -2.63 23.96 4.73
CA SER A 35 -1.99 24.52 5.93
C SER A 35 -2.18 23.56 7.12
N GLN A 36 -1.40 23.72 8.20
CA GLN A 36 -1.53 22.89 9.41
C GLN A 36 -2.93 22.91 10.02
N ASN A 37 -3.63 24.04 9.94
CA ASN A 37 -4.98 24.21 10.51
C ASN A 37 -6.10 23.78 9.53
N ASP A 38 -5.73 23.37 8.33
CA ASP A 38 -6.70 22.96 7.31
C ASP A 38 -7.27 21.57 7.64
N LYS A 39 -8.60 21.46 7.54
CA LYS A 39 -9.36 20.22 7.73
C LYS A 39 -10.27 20.01 6.52
N PRO A 40 -9.67 19.75 5.35
CA PRO A 40 -10.45 19.54 4.14
C PRO A 40 -11.35 18.31 4.32
N PRO A 41 -12.56 18.31 3.73
CA PRO A 41 -13.44 17.17 3.80
C PRO A 41 -12.75 15.94 3.16
N PRO A 42 -13.07 14.73 3.61
CA PRO A 42 -12.54 13.52 3.02
C PRO A 42 -13.11 13.33 1.60
N ARG A 43 -12.33 12.73 0.70
CA ARG A 43 -12.62 12.68 -0.74
C ARG A 43 -12.35 11.30 -1.33
N HIS A 44 -13.01 10.99 -2.44
CA HIS A 44 -12.63 9.86 -3.28
C HIS A 44 -11.51 10.26 -4.22
N VAL A 45 -10.71 9.28 -4.65
CA VAL A 45 -9.65 9.48 -5.63
C VAL A 45 -10.20 9.16 -7.01
N TYR A 46 -10.20 10.16 -7.89
CA TYR A 46 -10.55 10.03 -9.29
C TYR A 46 -9.32 10.29 -10.15
N GLU A 47 -9.22 9.56 -11.26
CA GLU A 47 -8.14 9.74 -12.21
C GLU A 47 -8.59 9.39 -13.63
N ARG A 48 -7.92 10.00 -14.62
CA ARG A 48 -8.12 9.65 -16.02
C ARG A 48 -7.17 8.51 -16.38
N ARG A 49 -7.71 7.38 -16.81
CA ARG A 49 -6.93 6.21 -17.25
C ARG A 49 -7.19 5.92 -18.73
N ARG A 50 -6.18 5.39 -19.41
CA ARG A 50 -6.34 4.85 -20.77
C ARG A 50 -6.92 3.44 -20.69
N VAL A 51 -8.13 3.28 -21.22
CA VAL A 51 -8.86 2.00 -21.28
C VAL A 51 -9.08 1.65 -22.75
N GLY A 52 -8.21 0.76 -23.27
CA GLY A 52 -8.14 0.53 -24.71
C GLY A 52 -7.65 1.79 -25.44
N ASP A 53 -8.41 2.26 -26.41
CA ASP A 53 -8.07 3.43 -27.23
C ASP A 53 -8.66 4.75 -26.74
N ARG A 54 -9.39 4.74 -25.61
CA ARG A 54 -9.99 5.94 -25.04
C ARG A 54 -9.49 6.25 -23.64
N GLU A 55 -9.64 7.51 -23.25
CA GLU A 55 -9.51 7.93 -21.86
C GLU A 55 -10.86 7.78 -21.15
N ALA A 56 -10.81 7.30 -19.91
CA ALA A 56 -11.98 7.09 -19.06
C ALA A 56 -11.72 7.66 -17.67
N TRP A 57 -12.73 8.30 -17.09
CA TRP A 57 -12.71 8.61 -15.67
C TRP A 57 -12.87 7.33 -14.86
N CYS A 58 -11.95 7.15 -13.92
CA CYS A 58 -11.93 6.02 -13.01
C CYS A 58 -11.95 6.52 -11.56
N ALA A 59 -12.50 5.71 -10.66
CA ALA A 59 -12.41 5.91 -9.22
C ALA A 59 -11.61 4.77 -8.59
N LEU A 60 -10.72 5.12 -7.66
CA LEU A 60 -9.96 4.14 -6.89
C LEU A 60 -10.86 3.47 -5.85
N VAL A 61 -11.11 2.18 -6.04
CA VAL A 61 -11.92 1.37 -5.11
C VAL A 61 -11.03 0.79 -4.04
N ASP A 62 -9.92 0.16 -4.44
CA ASP A 62 -8.94 -0.44 -3.53
C ASP A 62 -7.51 -0.12 -4.00
N SER A 63 -6.78 0.63 -3.19
CA SER A 63 -5.42 1.09 -3.51
C SER A 63 -4.37 -0.01 -3.47
N VAL A 64 -3.21 0.26 -4.09
CA VAL A 64 -2.05 -0.64 -4.04
C VAL A 64 -1.58 -0.92 -2.62
N GLN A 65 -1.62 0.07 -1.74
CA GLN A 65 -1.26 -0.09 -0.32
C GLN A 65 -2.25 -1.00 0.40
N SER A 66 -3.54 -0.77 0.19
CA SER A 66 -4.61 -1.54 0.82
C SER A 66 -4.66 -2.99 0.31
N GLN A 67 -4.40 -3.21 -0.98
CA GLN A 67 -4.21 -4.55 -1.54
C GLN A 67 -2.96 -5.25 -0.97
N ALA A 68 -1.84 -4.54 -0.80
CA ALA A 68 -0.65 -5.10 -0.17
C ALA A 68 -0.96 -5.58 1.26
N ASN A 69 -1.65 -4.77 2.07
CA ASN A 69 -2.02 -5.16 3.44
C ASN A 69 -2.86 -6.45 3.47
N ARG A 70 -3.86 -6.59 2.57
CA ARG A 70 -4.66 -7.83 2.48
C ARG A 70 -3.84 -9.04 2.04
N LEU A 71 -2.89 -8.84 1.13
CA LEU A 71 -1.98 -9.91 0.71
C LEU A 71 -1.01 -10.30 1.82
N GLU A 72 -0.58 -9.36 2.66
CA GLU A 72 0.24 -9.60 3.84
C GLU A 72 -0.53 -10.42 4.89
N GLU A 73 -1.80 -10.08 5.14
CA GLU A 73 -2.70 -10.86 6.00
C GLU A 73 -2.84 -12.29 5.50
N CYS A 74 -3.16 -12.49 4.21
CA CYS A 74 -3.26 -13.83 3.61
C CYS A 74 -1.94 -14.62 3.73
N LEU A 75 -0.80 -13.95 3.54
CA LEU A 75 0.50 -14.61 3.61
C LEU A 75 0.87 -14.99 5.05
N ARG A 76 0.53 -14.13 6.02
CA ARG A 76 0.70 -14.41 7.45
C ARG A 76 -0.13 -15.62 7.85
N ASP A 77 -1.38 -15.70 7.41
CA ASP A 77 -2.26 -16.82 7.71
C ASP A 77 -1.68 -18.11 7.09
N ALA A 78 -1.21 -18.08 5.84
CA ALA A 78 -0.52 -19.22 5.22
C ALA A 78 0.77 -19.64 5.94
N ILE A 79 1.56 -18.67 6.45
CA ILE A 79 2.75 -18.94 7.28
C ILE A 79 2.36 -19.65 8.58
N SER A 80 1.26 -19.21 9.22
CA SER A 80 0.74 -19.85 10.42
C SER A 80 0.27 -21.29 10.18
N GLU A 81 -0.13 -21.60 8.94
CA GLU A 81 -0.48 -22.94 8.46
C GLU A 81 0.74 -23.77 8.00
N GLY A 82 1.95 -23.21 8.08
CA GLY A 82 3.21 -23.91 7.83
C GLY A 82 3.92 -23.55 6.52
N LEU A 83 3.49 -22.51 5.81
CA LEU A 83 4.24 -22.00 4.64
C LEU A 83 5.60 -21.43 5.10
N PRO A 84 6.75 -21.97 4.64
CA PRO A 84 8.06 -21.63 5.19
C PRO A 84 8.64 -20.36 4.53
N VAL A 85 8.07 -19.20 4.85
CA VAL A 85 8.58 -17.90 4.39
C VAL A 85 9.35 -17.23 5.52
N PRO A 86 10.61 -16.79 5.31
CA PRO A 86 11.33 -16.00 6.32
C PRO A 86 10.56 -14.72 6.69
N HIS A 87 10.49 -14.44 7.98
CA HIS A 87 9.87 -13.24 8.51
C HIS A 87 10.46 -12.92 9.89
N LEU A 88 10.36 -11.67 10.30
CA LEU A 88 10.77 -11.26 11.65
C LEU A 88 9.58 -11.40 12.59
N VAL A 89 9.86 -11.75 13.85
CA VAL A 89 8.85 -11.89 14.91
C VAL A 89 9.32 -11.12 16.14
N VAL A 90 8.43 -10.31 16.70
CA VAL A 90 8.58 -9.72 18.03
C VAL A 90 7.65 -10.48 18.97
N ASP A 91 8.22 -11.06 20.03
CA ASP A 91 7.48 -11.78 21.06
C ASP A 91 7.15 -10.86 22.24
N PHE A 92 5.87 -10.70 22.52
CA PHE A 92 5.29 -9.93 23.63
C PHE A 92 4.81 -10.83 24.78
N GLY A 93 5.13 -12.13 24.79
CA GLY A 93 4.67 -13.06 25.80
C GLY A 93 4.98 -12.64 27.24
N ALA A 94 6.11 -11.95 27.47
CA ALA A 94 6.46 -11.40 28.78
C ALA A 94 5.70 -10.12 29.16
N ALA A 95 5.15 -9.40 28.19
CA ALA A 95 4.42 -8.15 28.41
C ALA A 95 2.95 -8.37 28.82
N ASN A 96 2.44 -9.61 28.76
CA ASN A 96 1.07 -9.99 29.12
C ASN A 96 -0.01 -9.07 28.51
N LEU A 97 0.19 -8.70 27.24
CA LEU A 97 -0.74 -7.84 26.49
C LEU A 97 -1.97 -8.67 26.11
N ALA A 98 -3.15 -8.18 26.47
CA ALA A 98 -4.40 -8.87 26.15
C ALA A 98 -4.56 -9.03 24.62
N GLY A 99 -4.60 -10.27 24.15
CA GLY A 99 -4.84 -10.61 22.75
C GLY A 99 -3.63 -10.46 21.80
N ILE A 100 -2.46 -10.03 22.29
CA ILE A 100 -1.26 -9.89 21.46
C ILE A 100 -0.11 -10.66 22.11
N ARG A 101 0.25 -11.79 21.51
CA ARG A 101 1.42 -12.58 21.89
C ARG A 101 2.62 -12.27 21.00
N THR A 102 2.42 -12.24 19.69
CA THR A 102 3.50 -12.04 18.71
C THR A 102 3.03 -11.08 17.63
N LEU A 103 3.96 -10.28 17.11
CA LEU A 103 3.76 -9.48 15.90
C LEU A 103 4.88 -9.76 14.92
N THR A 104 4.54 -9.87 13.65
CA THR A 104 5.50 -10.21 12.59
C THR A 104 5.82 -9.00 11.72
N SER A 105 6.84 -9.13 10.86
CA SER A 105 7.11 -8.12 9.82
C SER A 105 5.95 -7.94 8.82
N LEU A 106 4.95 -8.82 8.80
CA LEU A 106 3.72 -8.70 8.00
C LEU A 106 2.61 -7.92 8.71
N ASP A 107 2.66 -7.84 10.05
CA ASP A 107 1.70 -7.04 10.84
C ASP A 107 2.15 -5.57 10.97
N ALA A 108 3.45 -5.34 10.83
CA ALA A 108 4.08 -4.05 11.05
C ALA A 108 3.87 -3.12 9.83
N PRO A 109 3.25 -1.92 10.00
CA PRO A 109 2.99 -1.00 8.89
C PRO A 109 4.21 -0.63 8.06
N HIS A 110 5.38 -0.55 8.70
CA HIS A 110 6.65 -0.22 8.05
C HIS A 110 7.57 -1.45 7.89
N ARG A 111 6.99 -2.66 7.99
CA ARG A 111 7.61 -3.98 7.77
C ARG A 111 8.90 -4.13 8.57
N VAL A 112 9.98 -4.56 7.94
CA VAL A 112 11.32 -4.73 8.55
C VAL A 112 11.90 -3.46 9.18
N TYR A 113 11.39 -2.28 8.81
CA TYR A 113 11.86 -0.98 9.30
C TYR A 113 10.90 -0.35 10.31
N ASP A 114 9.92 -1.11 10.78
CA ASP A 114 8.97 -0.61 11.77
C ASP A 114 9.61 -0.39 13.13
N ALA A 115 9.10 0.63 13.84
CA ALA A 115 9.56 0.98 15.17
C ALA A 115 9.42 -0.21 16.12
N ILE A 116 8.39 -1.05 15.96
CA ILE A 116 8.19 -2.21 16.82
C ILE A 116 9.35 -3.22 16.77
N LEU A 117 9.97 -3.38 15.59
CA LEU A 117 11.15 -4.21 15.41
C LEU A 117 12.42 -3.46 15.82
N ARG A 118 12.54 -2.19 15.42
CA ARG A 118 13.69 -1.34 15.73
C ARG A 118 13.90 -1.19 17.24
N ASP A 119 12.82 -1.10 18.00
CA ASP A 119 12.86 -0.84 19.44
C ASP A 119 12.85 -2.17 20.25
N SER A 120 13.04 -3.31 19.58
CA SER A 120 13.12 -4.65 20.17
C SER A 120 14.55 -5.09 20.52
N LEU A 121 14.67 -6.23 21.20
CA LEU A 121 15.93 -6.88 21.53
C LEU A 121 16.06 -8.23 20.79
N VAL A 122 17.26 -8.55 20.34
CA VAL A 122 17.66 -9.88 19.85
C VAL A 122 18.73 -10.41 20.80
N ASP A 123 18.43 -11.50 21.51
CA ASP A 123 19.32 -12.09 22.52
C ASP A 123 19.84 -11.06 23.54
N GLY A 124 18.97 -10.13 23.96
CA GLY A 124 19.30 -9.05 24.91
C GLY A 124 20.04 -7.86 24.31
N VAL A 125 20.40 -7.91 23.02
CA VAL A 125 21.05 -6.80 22.29
C VAL A 125 20.00 -5.98 21.57
N ALA A 126 20.08 -4.65 21.62
CA ALA A 126 19.20 -3.78 20.85
C ALA A 126 19.23 -4.16 19.35
N PHE A 127 18.05 -4.37 18.76
CA PHE A 127 17.93 -4.79 17.36
C PHE A 127 18.78 -3.94 16.40
N PRO A 128 18.85 -2.60 16.49
CA PRO A 128 19.61 -1.76 15.55
C PRO A 128 21.12 -2.00 15.60
N THR A 129 21.66 -2.49 16.72
CA THR A 129 23.09 -2.79 16.90
C THR A 129 23.40 -4.29 16.82
N SER A 130 22.38 -5.14 16.71
CA SER A 130 22.55 -6.57 16.43
C SER A 130 23.13 -6.79 15.03
N THR A 131 23.75 -7.97 14.80
CA THR A 131 24.27 -8.34 13.47
C THR A 131 23.19 -8.25 12.40
N LEU A 132 21.95 -8.68 12.70
CA LEU A 132 20.84 -8.63 11.76
C LEU A 132 20.39 -7.18 11.47
N GLY A 133 20.21 -6.36 12.50
CA GLY A 133 19.77 -4.97 12.33
C GLY A 133 20.77 -4.13 11.55
N VAL A 134 22.08 -4.32 11.79
CA VAL A 134 23.13 -3.66 11.01
C VAL A 134 23.07 -4.07 9.53
N ARG A 135 22.93 -5.38 9.24
CA ARG A 135 22.79 -5.88 7.85
C ARG A 135 21.55 -5.29 7.16
N LEU A 136 20.41 -5.24 7.84
CA LEU A 136 19.16 -4.66 7.29
C LEU A 136 19.24 -3.15 7.06
N ALA A 137 19.95 -2.42 7.93
CA ALA A 137 20.18 -0.99 7.77
C ALA A 137 21.16 -0.67 6.63
N GLN A 138 22.12 -1.55 6.38
CA GLN A 138 23.11 -1.44 5.31
C GLN A 138 22.60 -1.92 3.94
N ALA A 139 21.52 -2.70 3.90
CA ALA A 139 20.90 -3.15 2.65
C ALA A 139 20.60 -1.98 1.70
N ARG A 140 20.82 -2.20 0.41
CA ARG A 140 20.54 -1.24 -0.67
C ARG A 140 19.82 -1.93 -1.83
N PRO A 141 19.15 -1.22 -2.75
CA PRO A 141 18.52 -1.85 -3.91
C PRO A 141 19.48 -2.73 -4.74
N GLU A 142 20.76 -2.33 -4.83
CA GLU A 142 21.83 -3.08 -5.48
C GLU A 142 22.33 -4.30 -4.69
N ASP A 143 22.10 -4.35 -3.38
CA ASP A 143 22.40 -5.48 -2.50
C ASP A 143 21.31 -5.64 -1.43
N ALA A 144 20.25 -6.34 -1.83
CA ALA A 144 19.07 -6.60 -1.00
C ALA A 144 19.18 -7.92 -0.22
N GLY A 145 20.35 -8.57 -0.19
CA GLY A 145 20.51 -9.93 0.34
C GLY A 145 20.02 -10.09 1.77
N ALA A 146 20.34 -9.15 2.65
CA ALA A 146 19.88 -9.17 4.04
C ALA A 146 18.35 -9.12 4.18
N ILE A 147 17.66 -8.37 3.32
CA ILE A 147 16.19 -8.28 3.33
C ILE A 147 15.59 -9.56 2.75
N LEU A 148 16.17 -10.08 1.66
CA LEU A 148 15.75 -11.32 1.03
C LEU A 148 15.83 -12.51 2.00
N GLU A 149 16.90 -12.57 2.81
CA GLU A 149 17.08 -13.60 3.84
C GLU A 149 16.10 -13.46 5.01
N ALA A 150 15.88 -12.23 5.50
CA ALA A 150 15.13 -12.01 6.74
C ALA A 150 13.62 -11.82 6.56
N SER A 151 13.20 -11.20 5.46
CA SER A 151 11.80 -10.89 5.17
C SER A 151 11.62 -10.58 3.67
N PRO A 152 11.67 -11.59 2.78
CA PRO A 152 11.51 -11.40 1.33
C PRO A 152 10.20 -10.69 0.96
N THR A 153 9.19 -10.78 1.81
CA THR A 153 7.91 -10.07 1.70
C THR A 153 8.07 -8.55 1.67
N ALA A 154 9.10 -8.00 2.33
CA ALA A 154 9.41 -6.57 2.30
C ALA A 154 9.92 -6.11 0.93
N LEU A 155 10.51 -7.00 0.12
CA LEU A 155 10.84 -6.72 -1.28
C LEU A 155 9.60 -6.87 -2.16
N LEU A 156 8.77 -7.88 -1.89
CA LEU A 156 7.54 -8.12 -2.64
C LEU A 156 6.58 -6.92 -2.57
N PHE A 157 6.32 -6.41 -1.36
CA PHE A 157 5.39 -5.31 -1.10
C PHE A 157 6.07 -3.93 -1.01
N GLY A 158 7.40 -3.89 -1.05
CA GLY A 158 8.24 -2.70 -0.95
C GLY A 158 8.46 -2.25 0.49
N SER A 159 9.59 -1.58 0.74
CA SER A 159 9.95 -1.10 2.07
C SER A 159 10.82 0.14 1.97
N TRP A 160 10.84 0.97 3.02
CA TRP A 160 11.67 2.15 3.06
C TRP A 160 12.26 2.32 4.45
N ASN A 161 13.57 2.44 4.57
CA ASN A 161 14.21 2.81 5.83
C ASN A 161 14.17 4.33 6.04
N SER A 162 13.01 4.91 6.31
CA SER A 162 12.84 6.36 6.48
C SER A 162 13.60 6.96 7.68
N THR A 163 13.94 6.14 8.68
CA THR A 163 14.61 6.57 9.92
C THR A 163 16.11 6.27 9.97
N GLY A 164 16.73 5.85 8.85
CA GLY A 164 18.17 5.57 8.81
C GLY A 164 19.03 6.78 9.22
N GLN A 165 20.22 6.52 9.78
CA GLN A 165 21.24 7.54 10.05
C GLN A 165 21.54 8.27 8.72
N GLY A 166 20.97 9.47 8.54
CA GLY A 166 20.94 10.15 7.24
C GLY A 166 19.70 11.02 6.98
N GLY A 167 18.75 11.09 7.92
CA GLY A 167 17.67 12.10 7.86
C GLY A 167 16.67 11.90 6.71
N GLY A 168 16.24 10.66 6.46
CA GLY A 168 15.25 10.34 5.41
C GLY A 168 15.85 9.81 4.09
N LEU A 169 17.19 9.74 3.99
CA LEU A 169 17.90 9.18 2.84
C LEU A 169 18.08 7.65 2.87
N GLY A 170 17.43 6.94 3.80
CA GLY A 170 17.59 5.49 3.90
C GLY A 170 17.01 4.76 2.68
N ALA A 171 17.51 3.55 2.45
CA ALA A 171 17.24 2.74 1.28
C ALA A 171 15.73 2.54 1.03
N LYS A 172 15.33 2.71 -0.23
CA LYS A 172 13.96 2.51 -0.71
C LYS A 172 13.94 1.31 -1.65
N PHE A 173 13.19 0.29 -1.27
CA PHE A 173 12.96 -0.90 -2.08
C PHE A 173 11.60 -0.75 -2.77
N ALA A 174 11.64 -0.61 -4.09
CA ALA A 174 10.42 -0.62 -4.88
C ALA A 174 9.74 -1.98 -4.75
N ARG A 175 8.41 -1.97 -4.65
CA ARG A 175 7.62 -3.20 -4.62
C ARG A 175 7.70 -3.94 -5.95
N CYS A 176 7.73 -5.26 -5.90
CA CYS A 176 7.68 -6.11 -7.09
C CYS A 176 6.24 -6.46 -7.51
N LEU A 177 5.27 -6.33 -6.60
CA LEU A 177 3.86 -6.61 -6.85
C LEU A 177 3.00 -5.35 -6.72
N THR A 178 2.13 -5.14 -7.71
CA THR A 178 1.07 -4.12 -7.66
C THR A 178 -0.27 -4.78 -7.96
N SER A 179 -1.26 -4.51 -7.10
CA SER A 179 -2.65 -4.90 -7.29
C SER A 179 -3.51 -3.72 -6.86
N GLU A 180 -4.58 -3.44 -7.58
CA GLU A 180 -5.54 -2.40 -7.25
C GLU A 180 -6.89 -2.75 -7.88
N ILE A 181 -7.95 -2.19 -7.31
CA ILE A 181 -9.29 -2.26 -7.88
C ILE A 181 -9.71 -0.84 -8.24
N VAL A 182 -10.12 -0.66 -9.49
CA VAL A 182 -10.68 0.60 -9.98
C VAL A 182 -12.03 0.37 -10.60
N ALA A 183 -12.92 1.33 -10.40
CA ALA A 183 -14.14 1.43 -11.17
C ALA A 183 -13.86 2.29 -12.40
N ILE A 184 -14.29 1.81 -13.56
CA ILE A 184 -14.07 2.46 -14.88
C ILE A 184 -15.40 3.08 -15.32
N ASP A 185 -15.33 4.16 -16.11
CA ASP A 185 -16.50 4.89 -16.62
C ASP A 185 -17.34 5.54 -15.53
N VAL A 186 -16.63 6.09 -14.55
CA VAL A 186 -17.26 6.81 -13.45
C VAL A 186 -17.76 8.16 -13.97
N PRO A 187 -19.07 8.45 -13.89
CA PRO A 187 -19.59 9.73 -14.31
C PRO A 187 -19.11 10.82 -13.34
N VAL A 188 -18.37 11.81 -13.84
CA VAL A 188 -17.89 12.95 -13.07
C VAL A 188 -18.40 14.26 -13.66
N ASP A 189 -18.69 15.22 -12.80
CA ASP A 189 -18.89 16.61 -13.19
C ASP A 189 -17.50 17.24 -13.27
N GLU A 190 -17.06 17.55 -14.49
CA GLU A 190 -15.82 18.28 -14.68
C GLU A 190 -16.06 19.75 -14.29
N PRO A 191 -15.23 20.36 -13.42
CA PRO A 191 -15.29 21.80 -13.23
C PRO A 191 -15.02 22.46 -14.59
N ALA A 192 -15.90 23.39 -15.00
CA ALA A 192 -15.76 24.14 -16.24
C ALA A 192 -14.31 24.65 -16.38
N GLU A 193 -13.72 24.46 -17.57
CA GLU A 193 -12.35 24.90 -17.86
C GLU A 193 -12.17 26.37 -17.46
N SER A 194 -11.61 26.61 -16.26
CA SER A 194 -11.12 27.95 -15.94
C SER A 194 -9.95 28.18 -16.87
N SER A 195 -10.04 29.22 -17.69
CA SER A 195 -9.11 29.63 -18.75
C SER A 195 -7.70 30.01 -18.28
N SER A 196 -7.19 29.41 -17.20
CA SER A 196 -5.82 29.61 -16.73
C SER A 196 -5.04 28.32 -16.88
N ARG A 197 -4.13 28.30 -17.85
CA ARG A 197 -3.03 27.35 -17.93
C ARG A 197 -2.15 27.53 -16.69
N ARG A 198 -2.48 26.84 -15.60
CA ARG A 198 -1.56 26.62 -14.48
C ARG A 198 -1.47 25.13 -14.25
N SER A 199 -0.28 24.60 -14.52
CA SER A 199 0.19 23.32 -14.04
C SER A 199 0.09 23.29 -12.51
N GLY A 200 -0.99 22.70 -12.01
CA GLY A 200 -1.32 22.47 -10.60
C GLY A 200 -2.22 21.22 -10.51
N PRO A 201 -2.39 20.59 -9.34
CA PRO A 201 -3.01 19.26 -9.25
C PRO A 201 -4.42 19.28 -9.85
N ALA A 202 -4.75 18.18 -10.53
CA ALA A 202 -5.94 18.03 -11.36
C ALA A 202 -7.18 18.61 -10.69
N ALA A 203 -7.96 19.39 -11.46
CA ALA A 203 -9.18 20.01 -10.99
C ALA A 203 -10.09 18.98 -10.27
N GLU A 204 -10.69 19.39 -9.15
CA GLU A 204 -11.43 18.52 -8.24
C GLU A 204 -12.64 17.87 -8.94
N ALA A 205 -12.45 16.67 -9.49
CA ALA A 205 -13.54 15.89 -10.05
C ALA A 205 -14.48 15.44 -8.93
N VAL A 206 -15.77 15.69 -9.12
CA VAL A 206 -16.83 15.21 -8.23
C VAL A 206 -17.73 14.29 -9.05
N THR A 207 -18.27 13.24 -8.43
CA THR A 207 -19.26 12.36 -9.06
C THR A 207 -20.47 13.15 -9.61
N ALA A 208 -20.77 13.01 -10.91
CA ALA A 208 -21.97 13.58 -11.54
C ALA A 208 -23.27 12.84 -11.17
N ALA A 209 -23.18 11.80 -10.33
CA ALA A 209 -24.34 11.05 -9.89
C ALA A 209 -25.38 11.97 -9.21
N ARG A 210 -26.51 12.19 -9.89
CA ARG A 210 -27.63 13.09 -9.51
C ARG A 210 -28.39 12.71 -8.22
N ARG A 211 -27.84 11.87 -7.35
CA ARG A 211 -28.46 11.50 -6.08
C ARG A 211 -27.41 11.48 -4.95
N THR A 212 -27.20 12.61 -4.30
CA THR A 212 -26.61 12.82 -2.94
C THR A 212 -25.66 11.74 -2.39
N GLY A 213 -24.72 11.26 -3.20
CA GLY A 213 -23.73 10.26 -2.81
C GLY A 213 -22.97 9.76 -4.02
N SER A 214 -21.67 9.53 -3.85
CA SER A 214 -20.76 8.97 -4.85
C SER A 214 -21.23 7.58 -5.26
N ARG A 215 -21.88 7.49 -6.42
CA ARG A 215 -22.47 6.27 -6.96
C ARG A 215 -21.77 5.92 -8.25
N ILE A 216 -21.37 4.68 -8.39
CA ILE A 216 -20.85 4.13 -9.64
C ILE A 216 -21.68 2.92 -9.98
N ASP A 217 -22.24 2.91 -11.18
CA ASP A 217 -22.99 1.78 -11.73
C ASP A 217 -22.03 0.97 -12.61
N PRO A 218 -21.66 -0.26 -12.22
CA PRO A 218 -20.88 -1.12 -13.09
C PRO A 218 -21.79 -1.67 -14.20
N LEU A 219 -21.57 -1.21 -15.44
CA LEU A 219 -22.24 -1.72 -16.65
C LEU A 219 -22.10 -3.25 -16.80
#